data_AF-A0A2V2U8N2-F1
#
_entry.id   AF-A0A2V2U8N2-F1
#
_cell.length_a   1.000
_cell.length_b   1.000
_cell.length_c   1.000
_cell.angle_alpha   90.00
_cell.angle_beta   90.00
_cell.angle_gamma   90.00
#
_symmetry.space_group_name_H-M   'P 1'
#
loop_
_entity.id
_entity.type
_entity.pdbx_description
1 polymer ?
#
loop_
_entity_poly.entity_id
_entity_poly.type
_entity_poly.pdbx_seq_one_letter_code
_entity_poly.pdbx_strand_id
1 'polypeptide(L)'
;MRNIVISQQVINFLHLEKSMQDPNIVIYRDIDKFGCSRCSGKAITFVISVKLMDGKKPNEYFMMYDKSYGIPVWIEKGLLAQLENKPILISMKKGLFKGLKIEIGSEILKSQ
;
A
#
# COMPACT_ATOMS: atom_id res chain seq x y z
N MET A 1 -6.32 -3.12 -16.29
CA MET A 1 -4.87 -3.42 -16.28
C MET A 1 -4.50 -3.77 -14.86
N ARG A 2 -4.21 -5.04 -14.58
CA ARG A 2 -3.91 -5.55 -13.22
C ARG A 2 -2.41 -5.48 -12.98
N ASN A 3 -1.91 -4.29 -12.71
CA ASN A 3 -0.50 -4.09 -12.38
C ASN A 3 -0.24 -4.25 -10.87
N ILE A 4 -1.28 -4.59 -10.08
CA ILE A 4 -1.19 -4.84 -8.65
C ILE A 4 -1.25 -6.33 -8.40
N VAL A 5 -0.28 -6.83 -7.65
CA VAL A 5 -0.25 -8.19 -7.14
C VAL A 5 -0.29 -8.12 -5.62
N ILE A 6 -1.25 -8.81 -5.03
CA ILE A 6 -1.37 -8.98 -3.58
C ILE A 6 -0.82 -10.37 -3.26
N SER A 7 0.18 -10.46 -2.40
CA SER A 7 0.75 -11.76 -2.05
C SER A 7 -0.25 -12.62 -1.27
N GLN A 8 -0.14 -13.95 -1.42
CA GLN A 8 -1.01 -14.89 -0.71
C GLN A 8 -0.93 -14.73 0.81
N GLN A 9 0.23 -14.31 1.34
CA GLN A 9 0.42 -14.05 2.76
C GLN A 9 -0.47 -12.89 3.25
N VAL A 10 -0.62 -11.83 2.44
CA VAL A 10 -1.52 -10.71 2.77
C VAL A 10 -2.97 -11.16 2.72
N ILE A 11 -3.36 -11.93 1.70
CA ILE A 11 -4.72 -12.48 1.58
C ILE A 11 -5.04 -13.34 2.82
N ASN A 12 -4.15 -14.26 3.18
CA ASN A 12 -4.33 -15.13 4.36
C ASN A 12 -4.37 -14.32 5.65
N PHE A 13 -3.49 -13.32 5.79
CA PHE A 13 -3.48 -12.43 6.95
C PHE A 13 -4.84 -11.73 7.11
N LEU A 14 -5.39 -11.17 6.03
CA LEU A 14 -6.67 -10.48 6.05
C LEU A 14 -7.87 -11.41 6.31
N HIS A 15 -7.84 -12.64 5.79
CA HIS A 15 -8.88 -13.63 6.08
C HIS A 15 -8.89 -14.08 7.54
N LEU A 16 -7.74 -14.09 8.21
CA LEU A 16 -7.60 -14.44 9.62
C LEU A 16 -7.84 -13.25 10.55
N GLU A 17 -7.70 -12.03 10.06
CA GLU A 17 -7.84 -10.79 10.82
C GLU A 17 -9.32 -10.48 11.07
N LYS A 18 -9.89 -11.11 12.10
CA LYS A 18 -11.31 -10.95 12.50
C LYS A 18 -11.64 -9.57 13.08
N SER A 19 -10.64 -8.73 13.36
CA SER A 19 -10.85 -7.39 13.88
C SER A 19 -11.34 -6.40 12.83
N MET A 20 -11.19 -6.71 11.54
CA MET A 20 -11.66 -5.88 10.43
C MET A 20 -12.83 -6.57 9.73
N GLN A 21 -13.98 -5.91 9.68
CA GLN A 21 -15.15 -6.45 8.98
C GLN A 21 -15.02 -6.28 7.46
N ASP A 22 -14.51 -5.13 7.01
CA ASP A 22 -14.40 -4.77 5.61
C ASP A 22 -13.00 -4.18 5.32
N PRO A 23 -11.96 -5.03 5.16
CA PRO A 23 -10.61 -4.57 4.98
C PRO A 23 -10.41 -3.91 3.61
N ASN A 24 -9.85 -2.71 3.62
CA ASN A 24 -9.46 -1.94 2.45
C ASN A 24 -7.94 -1.71 2.46
N ILE A 25 -7.28 -2.03 1.35
CA ILE A 25 -5.86 -1.68 1.15
C ILE A 25 -5.80 -0.27 0.58
N VAL A 26 -4.98 0.60 1.17
CA VAL A 26 -4.84 2.00 0.76
C VAL A 26 -3.39 2.33 0.46
N ILE A 27 -3.12 2.77 -0.77
CA ILE A 27 -1.82 3.27 -1.26
C ILE A 27 -1.86 4.80 -1.26
N TYR A 28 -0.92 5.43 -0.56
CA TYR A 28 -0.93 6.87 -0.30
C TYR A 28 0.50 7.44 -0.24
N ARG A 29 0.63 8.76 -0.37
CA ARG A 29 1.87 9.50 -0.09
C ARG A 29 2.03 9.69 1.41
N ASP A 30 3.09 9.11 1.96
CA ASP A 30 3.52 9.35 3.34
C ASP A 30 4.74 10.25 3.36
N ILE A 31 5.04 10.81 4.54
CA ILE A 31 6.26 11.57 4.76
C ILE A 31 7.31 10.61 5.30
N ASP A 32 8.48 10.61 4.65
CA ASP A 32 9.62 9.88 5.17
C ASP A 32 10.08 10.49 6.50
N LYS A 33 10.08 9.68 7.56
CA LYS A 33 10.46 10.10 8.91
C LYS A 33 11.96 9.86 9.21
N PHE A 34 12.78 9.56 8.21
CA PHE A 34 14.24 9.46 8.38
C PHE A 34 14.88 10.82 8.71
N GLY A 35 14.83 11.23 9.99
CA GLY A 35 15.49 12.43 10.49
C GLY A 35 15.38 12.62 12.01
N CYS A 36 16.45 13.09 12.65
CA CYS A 36 16.45 13.53 14.04
C CYS A 36 15.48 14.70 14.21
N SER A 37 14.50 14.58 15.11
CA SER A 37 13.46 15.59 15.36
C SER A 37 13.98 16.95 15.85
N ARG A 38 15.28 17.07 16.15
CA ARG A 38 15.95 18.30 16.60
C ARG A 38 16.79 19.00 15.52
N CYS A 39 16.98 18.42 14.34
CA CYS A 39 17.80 19.05 13.31
C CYS A 39 16.93 19.87 12.36
N SER A 40 17.08 21.19 12.42
CA SER A 40 16.37 22.18 11.61
C SER A 40 16.51 21.92 10.10
N GLY A 41 15.39 21.96 9.39
CA GLY A 41 15.36 22.26 7.95
C GLY A 41 15.52 21.11 6.94
N LYS A 42 15.29 19.85 7.30
CA LYS A 42 15.30 18.78 6.29
C LYS A 42 14.09 18.88 5.35
N ALA A 43 14.36 18.76 4.05
CA ALA A 43 13.34 18.67 3.01
C ALA A 43 12.35 17.54 3.31
N ILE A 44 11.06 17.81 3.14
CA ILE A 44 10.00 16.79 3.25
C ILE A 44 10.14 15.87 2.05
N THR A 45 10.61 14.65 2.28
CA THR A 45 10.62 13.61 1.26
C THR A 45 9.31 12.83 1.35
N PHE A 46 8.60 12.73 0.23
CA PHE A 46 7.42 11.88 0.13
C PHE A 46 7.82 10.47 -0.30
N VAL A 47 7.20 9.48 0.32
CA VAL A 47 7.34 8.06 -0.03
C VAL A 47 5.96 7.47 -0.31
N ILE A 48 5.88 6.50 -1.21
CA ILE A 48 4.63 5.76 -1.45
C ILE A 48 4.53 4.66 -0.40
N SER A 49 3.47 4.70 0.39
CA SER A 49 3.20 3.78 1.49
C SER A 49 1.88 3.04 1.29
N VAL A 50 1.71 1.95 2.04
CA VAL A 50 0.49 1.14 2.06
C VAL A 50 0.02 0.92 3.49
N LYS A 51 -1.29 0.99 3.72
CA LYS A 51 -1.93 0.67 5.00
C LYS A 51 -3.25 -0.09 4.79
N LEU A 52 -3.76 -0.63 5.88
CA LEU A 52 -5.11 -1.19 5.97
C LEU A 52 -6.06 -0.19 6.62
N MET A 53 -7.28 -0.15 6.12
CA MET A 53 -8.40 0.60 6.70
C MET A 53 -9.62 -0.30 6.76
N ASP A 54 -10.40 -0.20 7.84
CA ASP A 54 -11.61 -1.01 8.02
C ASP A 54 -12.88 -0.20 7.72
N GLY A 55 -13.88 -0.87 7.14
CA GLY A 55 -15.23 -0.34 6.91
C GLY A 55 -15.34 0.65 5.76
N LYS A 56 -14.69 1.81 5.88
CA LYS A 56 -14.99 2.97 5.03
C LYS A 56 -14.06 3.06 3.82
N LYS A 57 -14.70 3.26 2.66
CA LYS A 57 -14.06 3.86 1.49
C LYS A 57 -13.24 5.09 1.94
N PRO A 58 -11.99 5.24 1.48
CA PRO A 58 -11.23 6.45 1.76
C PRO A 58 -11.91 7.71 1.17
N ASN A 59 -11.44 8.89 1.55
CA ASN A 59 -12.05 10.15 1.08
C ASN A 59 -11.93 10.36 -0.45
N GLU A 60 -12.44 11.49 -0.93
CA GLU A 60 -12.50 11.86 -2.34
C GLU A 60 -11.15 11.93 -3.06
N TYR A 61 -10.03 11.95 -2.32
CA TYR A 61 -8.69 11.93 -2.89
C TYR A 61 -8.24 10.53 -3.35
N PHE A 62 -9.07 9.50 -3.17
CA PHE A 62 -8.73 8.12 -3.56
C PHE A 62 -9.65 7.57 -4.65
N MET A 63 -9.12 6.63 -5.43
CA MET A 63 -9.83 5.87 -6.46
C MET A 63 -9.62 4.37 -6.23
N MET A 64 -10.68 3.58 -6.35
CA MET A 64 -10.58 2.12 -6.31
C MET A 64 -9.89 1.66 -7.60
N TYR A 65 -8.77 0.97 -7.45
CA TYR A 65 -7.92 0.54 -8.55
C TYR A 65 -8.03 -0.94 -8.84
N ASP A 66 -8.21 -1.78 -7.82
CA ASP A 66 -8.38 -3.22 -7.96
C ASP A 66 -9.31 -3.78 -6.87
N LYS A 67 -9.99 -4.89 -7.16
CA LYS A 67 -10.80 -5.68 -6.22
C LYS A 67 -10.76 -7.18 -6.50
N SER A 68 -9.77 -7.64 -7.27
CA SER A 68 -9.76 -8.99 -7.86
C SER A 68 -9.73 -10.14 -6.86
N TYR A 69 -9.32 -9.87 -5.61
CA TYR A 69 -9.27 -10.84 -4.52
C TYR A 69 -10.32 -10.59 -3.43
N GLY A 70 -11.41 -9.86 -3.76
CA GLY A 70 -12.44 -9.47 -2.80
C GLY A 70 -12.03 -8.36 -1.83
N ILE A 71 -10.75 -7.97 -1.85
CA ILE A 71 -10.19 -6.89 -1.03
C ILE A 71 -10.00 -5.65 -1.92
N PRO A 72 -10.73 -4.55 -1.68
CA PRO A 72 -10.56 -3.33 -2.44
C PRO A 72 -9.17 -2.71 -2.21
N VAL A 73 -8.53 -2.32 -3.30
CA VAL A 73 -7.29 -1.52 -3.32
C VAL A 73 -7.64 -0.10 -3.76
N TRP A 74 -7.35 0.86 -2.91
CA TRP A 74 -7.55 2.29 -3.15
C TRP A 74 -6.20 2.97 -3.34
N ILE A 75 -6.10 3.81 -4.37
CA ILE A 75 -4.90 4.60 -4.64
C ILE A 75 -5.25 6.08 -4.56
N GLU A 76 -4.41 6.86 -3.89
CA GLU A 76 -4.48 8.31 -3.91
C GLU A 76 -4.38 8.84 -5.35
N LYS A 77 -5.33 9.66 -5.79
CA LYS A 77 -5.45 10.16 -7.17
C LYS A 77 -4.16 10.81 -7.67
N GLY A 78 -3.43 11.51 -6.81
CA GLY A 78 -2.15 12.15 -7.14
C GLY A 78 -1.02 11.18 -7.48
N LEU A 79 -1.17 9.88 -7.18
CA LEU A 79 -0.19 8.84 -7.49
C LEU A 79 -0.50 8.08 -8.78
N LEU A 80 -1.70 8.25 -9.36
CA LEU A 80 -2.16 7.42 -10.47
C LEU A 80 -1.20 7.45 -11.66
N ALA A 81 -0.83 8.64 -12.15
CA ALA A 81 0.08 8.78 -13.28
C ALA A 81 1.48 8.18 -13.00
N GLN A 82 1.95 8.23 -11.75
CA GLN A 82 3.24 7.66 -11.37
C GLN A 82 3.23 6.12 -11.34
N LEU A 83 2.05 5.53 -11.13
CA LEU A 83 1.83 4.10 -10.90
C LEU A 83 1.22 3.36 -12.10
N GLU A 84 0.61 4.07 -13.04
CA GLU A 84 -0.25 3.53 -14.12
C GLU A 84 0.39 2.36 -14.90
N ASN A 85 1.70 2.37 -15.09
CA ASN A 85 2.43 1.35 -15.84
C ASN A 85 3.54 0.65 -15.04
N LYS A 86 3.49 0.72 -13.71
CA LYS A 86 4.48 0.06 -12.85
C LYS A 86 3.87 -1.17 -12.20
N PRO A 87 4.56 -2.32 -12.21
CA PRO A 87 4.15 -3.44 -11.37
C PRO A 87 4.25 -3.03 -9.90
N ILE A 88 3.25 -3.40 -9.13
CA ILE A 88 3.10 -3.11 -7.71
C ILE A 88 2.89 -4.45 -7.00
N LEU A 89 3.70 -4.71 -5.98
CA LEU A 89 3.55 -5.87 -5.11
C LEU A 89 3.21 -5.37 -3.71
N ILE A 90 2.08 -5.85 -3.19
CA ILE A 90 1.71 -5.68 -1.79
C ILE A 90 2.00 -6.99 -1.06
N SER A 91 2.88 -6.93 -0.07
CA SER A 91 3.36 -8.09 0.69
C SER A 91 3.37 -7.82 2.19
N MET A 92 3.65 -8.84 3.00
CA MET A 92 3.84 -8.66 4.44
C MET A 92 5.26 -8.16 4.73
N LYS A 93 5.40 -7.22 5.66
CA LYS A 93 6.71 -6.85 6.22
C LYS A 93 7.35 -8.08 6.88
N LYS A 94 8.63 -8.31 6.60
CA LYS A 94 9.44 -9.31 7.32
C LYS A 94 9.85 -8.72 8.68
N GLY A 95 9.58 -9.42 9.77
CA GLY A 95 10.02 -9.01 11.12
C GLY A 95 8.95 -9.15 12.21
N LEU A 96 9.25 -8.63 13.40
CA LEU A 96 8.42 -8.74 14.61
C LEU A 96 7.06 -8.02 14.50
N PHE A 97 6.99 -6.91 13.76
CA PHE A 97 5.75 -6.16 13.58
C PHE A 97 5.05 -6.58 12.29
N LYS A 98 3.86 -7.16 12.42
CA LYS A 98 2.98 -7.47 11.28
C LYS A 98 2.50 -6.17 10.65
N GLY A 99 2.64 -6.05 9.34
CA GLY A 99 2.16 -4.90 8.58
C GLY A 99 2.35 -5.12 7.08
N LEU A 100 1.74 -4.26 6.28
CA LEU A 100 1.88 -4.30 4.83
C LEU A 100 3.14 -3.58 4.36
N LYS A 101 3.74 -4.09 3.29
CA LYS A 101 4.83 -3.49 2.52
C LYS A 101 4.34 -3.31 1.09
N ILE A 102 4.78 -2.21 0.46
CA ILE A 102 4.60 -1.99 -0.97
C ILE A 102 5.97 -1.98 -1.66
N GLU A 103 6.04 -2.65 -2.78
CA GLU A 103 7.17 -2.63 -3.71
C GLU A 103 6.65 -2.17 -5.07
N ILE A 104 7.42 -1.34 -5.78
CA ILE A 104 7.01 -0.75 -7.06
C ILE A 104 8.19 -0.88 -8.03
N GLY A 105 7.94 -1.39 -9.24
CA GLY A 105 8.92 -1.40 -10.32
C GLY A 105 9.39 -2.79 -10.76
N SER A 106 10.22 -2.81 -11.81
CA SER A 106 10.53 -3.98 -12.64
C SER A 106 11.20 -5.15 -11.92
N GLU A 107 11.85 -4.92 -10.77
CA GLU A 107 12.49 -5.96 -9.96
C GLU A 107 11.47 -6.97 -9.40
N ILE A 108 10.19 -6.59 -9.28
CA ILE A 108 9.11 -7.48 -8.86
C ILE A 108 8.89 -8.61 -9.86
N LEU A 109 8.99 -8.32 -11.16
CA LEU A 109 8.76 -9.31 -12.22
C LEU A 109 9.85 -10.40 -12.26
N LYS A 110 11.02 -10.14 -11.68
CA LYS A 110 12.12 -11.12 -11.55
C LYS A 110 11.96 -12.05 -10.33
N SER A 111 11.05 -11.72 -9.43
CA SER A 111 10.92 -12.34 -8.10
C SER A 111 9.66 -13.22 -7.98
N GLN A 112 8.90 -13.38 -9.06
CA GLN A 112 7.71 -14.23 -9.16
C GLN A 112 8.04 -15.59 -9.78
#